data_AF-S7PRM1-F1
#
_entry.id   AF-S7PRM1-F1
#
_cell.length_a   1.000
_cell.length_b   1.000
_cell.length_c   1.000
_cell.angle_alpha   90.00
_cell.angle_beta   90.00
_cell.angle_gamma   90.00
#
_symmetry.space_group_name_H-M   'P 1'
#
loop_
_entity.id
_entity.type
_entity.pdbx_description
1 polymer ?
#
loop_
_entity_poly.entity_id
_entity_poly.type
_entity_poly.pdbx_seq_one_letter_code
_entity_poly.pdbx_strand_id
1 'polypeptide(L)'
;MSQERSAPPPPPAETVSTTTKATTKPPSQVPAPRAQSPRYSTREARETADGLERAARAAREEKEREELMRRREQERLREIALRQEQARLKALKREEERKREEEARAQQKLRNMGVCVAGFQWIKSGGGYRCAGGSHYVSNAQLGI
;
A
#
# COMPACT_ATOMS: atom_id res chain seq x y z
N MET A 1 29.73 -19.84 3.69
CA MET A 1 29.34 -21.21 4.09
C MET A 1 27.96 -21.15 4.74
N SER A 2 26.94 -20.89 3.93
CA SER A 2 25.56 -20.77 4.38
C SER A 2 24.93 -22.16 4.33
N GLN A 3 24.61 -22.71 5.51
CA GLN A 3 24.11 -24.06 5.67
C GLN A 3 22.66 -24.15 5.17
N GLU A 4 22.46 -24.99 4.16
CA GLU A 4 21.19 -25.48 3.65
C GLU A 4 20.36 -26.11 4.78
N ARG A 5 19.17 -25.58 5.04
CA ARG A 5 18.21 -26.17 5.99
C ARG A 5 17.41 -27.23 5.24
N SER A 6 17.78 -28.49 5.46
CA SER A 6 17.13 -29.70 4.96
C SER A 6 15.70 -29.84 5.51
N ALA A 7 14.74 -30.13 4.63
CA ALA A 7 13.34 -30.41 4.99
C ALA A 7 13.19 -31.83 5.58
N PRO A 8 12.27 -32.07 6.53
CA PRO A 8 12.07 -33.40 7.13
C PRO A 8 11.32 -34.36 6.16
N PRO A 9 11.60 -35.68 6.24
CA PRO A 9 10.98 -36.69 5.36
C PRO A 9 9.52 -37.00 5.75
N PRO A 10 8.70 -37.52 4.82
CA PRO A 10 7.33 -37.93 5.09
C PRO A 10 7.27 -39.25 5.90
N PRO A 11 6.16 -39.51 6.63
CA PRO A 11 5.99 -40.73 7.40
C PRO A 11 5.75 -41.96 6.51
N PRO A 12 6.12 -43.17 6.98
CA PRO A 12 5.94 -44.40 6.20
C PRO A 12 4.48 -44.87 6.16
N ALA A 13 4.10 -45.46 5.03
CA ALA A 13 2.84 -46.16 4.83
C ALA A 13 2.83 -47.47 5.64
N GLU A 14 1.94 -47.59 6.62
CA GLU A 14 1.72 -48.85 7.32
C GLU A 14 0.74 -49.73 6.53
N THR A 15 1.31 -50.70 5.80
CA THR A 15 0.62 -51.88 5.30
C THR A 15 0.57 -52.94 6.41
N VAL A 16 -0.60 -53.18 6.98
CA VAL A 16 -0.86 -54.38 7.80
C VAL A 16 -1.81 -55.31 7.06
N SER A 17 -1.20 -56.33 6.44
CA SER A 17 -1.87 -57.57 6.01
C SER A 17 -1.53 -58.66 7.01
N THR A 18 -2.53 -59.19 7.72
CA THR A 18 -2.40 -60.49 8.40
C THR A 18 -3.63 -61.34 8.11
N THR A 19 -3.37 -62.34 7.26
CA THR A 19 -4.16 -63.52 6.98
C THR A 19 -4.32 -64.39 8.22
N THR A 20 -5.54 -64.80 8.54
CA THR A 20 -5.82 -66.04 9.27
C THR A 20 -7.00 -66.77 8.61
N LYS A 21 -6.80 -68.06 8.35
CA LYS A 21 -7.67 -68.94 7.56
C LYS A 21 -8.16 -70.08 8.45
N ALA A 22 -9.47 -70.34 8.55
CA ALA A 22 -10.02 -71.64 8.99
C ALA A 22 -11.54 -71.80 8.68
N THR A 23 -11.83 -72.58 7.63
CA THR A 23 -12.71 -73.77 7.54
C THR A 23 -14.15 -73.81 8.12
N THR A 24 -15.13 -73.74 7.19
CA THR A 24 -16.29 -74.65 6.92
C THR A 24 -17.50 -74.77 7.88
N LYS A 25 -18.69 -74.29 7.45
CA LYS A 25 -19.88 -75.05 6.93
C LYS A 25 -21.20 -74.20 6.99
N PRO A 26 -22.08 -74.15 5.96
CA PRO A 26 -23.42 -73.51 6.00
C PRO A 26 -24.55 -74.59 6.14
N PRO A 27 -25.87 -74.28 6.19
CA PRO A 27 -26.57 -72.99 6.09
C PRO A 27 -27.67 -72.77 7.18
N SER A 28 -28.11 -71.52 7.39
CA SER A 28 -29.51 -71.26 7.77
C SER A 28 -29.87 -69.83 7.37
N GLN A 29 -30.86 -69.73 6.48
CA GLN A 29 -31.32 -68.49 5.89
C GLN A 29 -32.05 -67.65 6.93
N VAL A 30 -31.48 -66.52 7.31
CA VAL A 30 -32.22 -65.41 7.91
C VAL A 30 -32.68 -64.48 6.78
N PRO A 31 -33.97 -64.08 6.71
CA PRO A 31 -34.44 -63.19 5.67
C PRO A 31 -33.80 -61.81 5.86
N ALA A 32 -33.32 -61.23 4.75
CA ALA A 32 -32.67 -59.93 4.70
C ALA A 32 -33.51 -58.83 5.38
N PRO A 33 -32.92 -57.92 6.17
CA PRO A 33 -33.64 -56.74 6.63
C PRO A 33 -34.01 -55.90 5.41
N ARG A 34 -35.31 -55.61 5.29
CA ARG A 34 -35.92 -54.83 4.23
C ARG A 34 -35.16 -53.51 4.06
N ALA A 35 -34.41 -53.37 2.96
CA ALA A 35 -33.66 -52.17 2.63
C ALA A 35 -34.60 -50.97 2.60
N GLN A 36 -34.51 -50.11 3.61
CA GLN A 36 -35.17 -48.81 3.60
C GLN A 36 -34.51 -47.95 2.51
N SER A 37 -35.34 -47.25 1.75
CA SER A 37 -35.11 -46.83 0.35
C SER A 37 -33.92 -45.86 0.12
N PRO A 38 -33.15 -45.98 -0.99
CA PRO A 38 -32.06 -45.07 -1.40
C PRO A 38 -32.48 -43.62 -1.72
N ARG A 39 -33.79 -43.34 -1.69
CA ARG A 39 -34.37 -42.07 -2.17
C ARG A 39 -34.23 -40.91 -1.17
N TYR A 40 -34.10 -41.18 0.13
CA TYR A 40 -33.94 -40.12 1.14
C TYR A 40 -32.53 -39.55 1.14
N SER A 41 -31.51 -40.40 1.04
CA SER A 41 -30.09 -40.01 0.99
C SER A 41 -29.72 -39.17 -0.23
N THR A 42 -30.35 -39.41 -1.39
CA THR A 42 -30.07 -38.64 -2.61
C THR A 42 -30.69 -37.24 -2.60
N ARG A 43 -31.81 -37.04 -1.89
CA ARG A 43 -32.42 -35.71 -1.71
C ARG A 43 -31.62 -34.87 -0.72
N GLU A 44 -31.25 -35.43 0.43
CA GLU A 44 -30.40 -34.75 1.42
C GLU A 44 -29.02 -34.40 0.84
N ALA A 45 -28.43 -35.29 0.03
CA ALA A 45 -27.20 -35.03 -0.70
C ALA A 45 -27.33 -33.88 -1.73
N ARG A 46 -28.50 -33.71 -2.35
CA ARG A 46 -28.78 -32.59 -3.27
C ARG A 46 -29.00 -31.28 -2.50
N GLU A 47 -29.80 -31.30 -1.43
CA GLU A 47 -30.03 -30.13 -0.60
C GLU A 47 -28.74 -29.59 0.04
N THR A 48 -27.84 -30.49 0.46
CA THR A 48 -26.51 -30.13 0.95
C THR A 48 -25.59 -29.61 -0.15
N ALA A 49 -25.57 -30.25 -1.33
CA ALA A 49 -24.82 -29.75 -2.48
C ALA A 49 -25.28 -28.34 -2.90
N ASP A 50 -26.60 -28.11 -2.99
CA ASP A 50 -27.19 -26.80 -3.30
C ASP A 50 -26.87 -25.78 -2.21
N GLY A 51 -26.88 -26.20 -0.94
CA GLY A 51 -26.48 -25.36 0.20
C GLY A 51 -25.02 -24.92 0.13
N LEU A 52 -24.12 -25.86 -0.21
CA LEU A 52 -22.70 -25.58 -0.41
C LEU A 52 -22.47 -24.67 -1.63
N GLU A 53 -23.20 -24.86 -2.73
CA GLU A 53 -23.11 -23.98 -3.89
C GLU A 53 -23.56 -22.56 -3.55
N ARG A 54 -24.69 -22.40 -2.85
CA ARG A 54 -25.16 -21.09 -2.37
C ARG A 54 -24.15 -20.42 -1.45
N ALA A 55 -23.58 -21.17 -0.50
CA ALA A 55 -22.54 -20.66 0.39
C ALA A 55 -21.27 -20.24 -0.38
N ALA A 56 -20.84 -21.04 -1.36
CA ALA A 56 -19.70 -20.72 -2.21
C ALA A 56 -19.95 -19.47 -3.06
N ARG A 57 -21.17 -19.28 -3.56
CA ARG A 57 -21.55 -18.07 -4.31
C ARG A 57 -21.55 -16.83 -3.41
N ALA A 58 -22.17 -16.91 -2.24
CA ALA A 58 -22.19 -15.82 -1.27
C ALA A 58 -20.77 -15.41 -0.84
N ALA A 59 -19.89 -16.39 -0.58
CA ALA A 59 -18.50 -16.12 -0.23
C ALA A 59 -17.70 -15.46 -1.37
N ARG A 60 -18.01 -15.77 -2.64
CA ARG A 60 -17.39 -15.09 -3.79
C ARG A 60 -17.88 -13.66 -3.93
N GLU A 61 -19.19 -13.42 -3.79
CA GLU A 61 -19.77 -12.09 -3.85
C GLU A 61 -19.28 -11.18 -2.71
N GLU A 62 -19.11 -11.72 -1.50
CA GLU A 62 -18.55 -10.98 -0.37
C GLU A 62 -17.11 -10.56 -0.63
N LYS A 63 -16.27 -11.48 -1.13
CA LYS A 63 -14.89 -11.17 -1.52
C LYS A 63 -14.83 -10.11 -2.61
N GLU A 64 -15.67 -10.22 -3.63
CA GLU A 64 -15.73 -9.22 -4.71
C GLU A 64 -16.15 -7.84 -4.18
N ARG A 65 -17.12 -7.78 -3.26
CA ARG A 65 -17.52 -6.53 -2.60
C ARG A 65 -16.39 -5.95 -1.76
N GLU A 66 -15.69 -6.77 -0.99
CA GLU A 66 -14.55 -6.33 -0.18
C GLU A 66 -13.41 -5.79 -1.06
N GLU A 67 -13.06 -6.50 -2.14
CA GLU A 67 -12.06 -6.06 -3.11
C GLU A 67 -12.44 -4.74 -3.78
N LEU A 68 -13.71 -4.59 -4.17
CA LEU A 68 -14.22 -3.34 -4.74
C LEU A 68 -14.13 -2.18 -3.75
N MET A 69 -14.48 -2.40 -2.48
CA MET A 69 -14.37 -1.39 -1.43
C MET A 69 -12.92 -1.00 -1.18
N ARG A 70 -12.02 -1.99 -1.08
CA ARG A 70 -10.58 -1.77 -0.92
C ARG A 70 -10.00 -0.98 -2.10
N ARG A 71 -10.42 -1.28 -3.33
CA ARG A 71 -9.96 -0.56 -4.52
C ARG A 71 -10.41 0.90 -4.51
N ARG A 72 -11.67 1.16 -4.16
CA ARG A 72 -12.22 2.53 -4.03
C ARG A 72 -11.51 3.33 -2.95
N GLU A 73 -11.24 2.71 -1.81
CA GLU A 73 -10.49 3.36 -0.73
C GLU A 73 -9.05 3.69 -1.15
N GLN A 74 -8.36 2.75 -1.81
CA GLN A 74 -7.03 2.99 -2.34
C GLN A 74 -7.01 4.14 -3.35
N GLU A 75 -8.01 4.22 -4.23
CA GLU A 75 -8.13 5.31 -5.20
C GLU A 75 -8.32 6.66 -4.50
N ARG A 76 -9.21 6.73 -3.50
CA ARG A 76 -9.41 7.91 -2.67
C ARG A 76 -8.13 8.36 -1.96
N LEU A 77 -7.40 7.43 -1.35
CA LEU A 77 -6.15 7.73 -0.67
C LEU A 77 -5.09 8.23 -1.64
N ARG A 78 -5.00 7.65 -2.84
CA ARG A 78 -4.10 8.11 -3.91
C ARG A 78 -4.44 9.52 -4.36
N GLU A 79 -5.72 9.83 -4.56
CA GLU A 79 -6.16 11.18 -4.96
C GLU A 79 -5.80 12.22 -3.89
N ILE A 80 -6.05 11.91 -2.62
CA ILE A 80 -5.69 12.78 -1.50
C ILE A 80 -4.18 13.01 -1.45
N ALA A 81 -3.38 11.93 -1.55
CA ALA A 81 -1.93 12.02 -1.55
C ALA A 81 -1.40 12.89 -2.70
N LEU A 82 -1.92 12.67 -3.91
CA LEU A 82 -1.56 13.46 -5.09
C LEU A 82 -1.91 14.94 -4.91
N ARG A 83 -3.09 15.24 -4.38
CA ARG A 83 -3.53 16.62 -4.11
C ARG A 83 -2.64 17.31 -3.08
N GLN A 84 -2.26 16.60 -2.02
CA GLN A 84 -1.35 17.12 -0.99
C GLN A 84 0.05 17.38 -1.56
N GLU A 85 0.59 16.45 -2.35
CA GLU A 85 1.88 16.62 -3.01
C GLU A 85 1.86 17.82 -3.97
N GLN A 86 0.82 17.94 -4.80
CA GLN A 86 0.66 19.08 -5.70
C GLN A 86 0.55 20.40 -4.94
N ALA A 87 -0.18 20.44 -3.83
CA ALA A 87 -0.28 21.63 -2.98
C ALA A 87 1.08 22.00 -2.39
N ARG A 88 1.85 21.03 -1.91
CA ARG A 88 3.21 21.23 -1.39
C ARG A 88 4.15 21.77 -2.46
N LEU A 89 4.16 21.16 -3.65
CA LEU A 89 5.00 21.63 -4.77
C LEU A 89 4.62 23.04 -5.23
N LYS A 90 3.32 23.36 -5.28
CA LYS A 90 2.85 24.71 -5.59
C LYS A 90 3.27 25.73 -4.52
N ALA A 91 3.21 25.37 -3.24
CA ALA A 91 3.66 26.24 -2.16
C ALA A 91 5.17 26.52 -2.25
N LEU A 92 5.98 25.49 -2.47
CA LEU A 92 7.43 25.63 -2.65
C LEU A 92 7.77 26.53 -3.85
N LYS A 93 7.13 26.32 -5.00
CA LYS A 93 7.33 27.16 -6.19
C LYS A 93 6.97 28.63 -5.92
N ARG A 94 5.87 28.89 -5.23
CA ARG A 94 5.46 30.26 -4.87
C ARG A 94 6.45 30.93 -3.91
N GLU A 95 7.00 30.18 -2.97
CA GLU A 95 8.03 30.70 -2.07
C GLU A 95 9.33 31.03 -2.82
N GLU A 96 9.75 30.14 -3.71
CA GLU A 96 10.93 30.36 -4.56
C GLU A 96 10.75 31.57 -5.50
N GLU A 97 9.59 31.67 -6.15
CA GLU A 97 9.24 32.81 -7.01
C GLU A 97 9.23 34.12 -6.22
N ARG A 98 8.62 34.14 -5.04
CA ARG A 98 8.66 35.29 -4.14
C ARG A 98 10.08 35.70 -3.78
N LYS A 99 10.92 34.76 -3.37
CA LYS A 99 12.33 35.03 -3.04
C LYS A 99 13.07 35.58 -4.26
N ARG A 100 12.82 35.04 -5.45
CA ARG A 100 13.43 35.51 -6.69
C ARG A 100 12.99 36.93 -7.05
N GLU A 101 11.72 37.25 -6.89
CA GLU A 101 11.19 38.60 -7.10
C GLU A 101 11.78 39.61 -6.10
N GLU A 102 11.83 39.24 -4.81
CA GLU A 102 12.42 40.06 -3.76
C GLU A 102 13.91 40.34 -4.08
N GLU A 103 14.67 39.33 -4.47
CA GLU A 103 16.08 39.50 -4.88
C GLU A 103 16.23 40.35 -6.15
N ALA A 104 15.36 40.17 -7.15
CA ALA A 104 15.39 40.96 -8.36
C ALA A 104 15.10 42.45 -8.08
N ARG A 105 14.12 42.74 -7.21
CA ARG A 105 13.80 44.11 -6.75
C ARG A 105 14.96 44.71 -5.97
N ALA A 106 15.59 43.93 -5.10
CA ALA A 106 16.77 44.34 -4.35
C ALA A 106 17.90 44.77 -5.29
N GLN A 107 18.25 43.89 -6.24
CA GLN A 107 19.32 44.14 -7.20
C GLN A 107 19.01 45.33 -8.10
N GLN A 108 17.75 45.51 -8.52
CA GLN A 108 17.36 46.67 -9.30
C GLN A 108 17.55 47.97 -8.51
N LYS A 109 17.15 48.00 -7.24
CA LYS A 109 17.35 49.16 -6.36
C LYS A 109 18.84 49.43 -6.14
N LEU A 110 19.65 48.41 -5.95
CA LEU A 110 21.11 48.55 -5.81
C LEU A 110 21.76 49.06 -7.10
N ARG A 111 21.31 48.61 -8.28
CA ARG A 111 21.76 49.15 -9.57
C ARG A 111 21.42 50.62 -9.71
N ASN A 112 20.21 51.02 -9.29
CA ASN A 112 19.78 52.43 -9.34
C ASN A 112 20.56 53.30 -8.34
N MET A 113 20.88 52.78 -7.15
CA MET A 113 21.70 53.49 -6.16
C MET A 113 23.19 53.54 -6.54
N GLY A 114 23.65 52.63 -7.39
CA GLY A 114 25.05 52.53 -7.81
C GLY A 114 25.95 51.89 -6.74
N VAL A 115 27.24 52.22 -6.79
CA VAL A 115 28.22 51.79 -5.79
C VAL A 115 28.00 52.51 -4.47
N CYS A 116 28.47 51.90 -3.37
CA CYS A 116 28.51 52.56 -2.07
C CYS A 116 29.27 53.89 -2.14
N VAL A 117 28.99 54.84 -1.25
CA VAL A 117 29.64 56.17 -1.19
C VAL A 117 31.18 56.13 -1.22
N ALA A 118 31.77 55.04 -0.72
CA ALA A 118 33.20 54.77 -0.75
C ALA A 118 33.71 54.05 -2.03
N GLY A 119 32.88 53.93 -3.07
CA GLY A 119 33.23 53.32 -4.37
C GLY A 119 33.13 51.79 -4.44
N PHE A 120 32.66 51.12 -3.39
CA PHE A 120 32.63 49.66 -3.30
C PHE A 120 31.30 49.04 -3.77
N GLN A 121 31.37 47.82 -4.30
CA GLN A 121 30.19 47.07 -4.72
C GLN A 121 29.37 46.54 -3.53
N TRP A 122 28.06 46.42 -3.72
CA TRP A 122 27.15 45.76 -2.76
C TRP A 122 27.20 44.24 -2.88
N ILE A 123 27.30 43.55 -1.75
CA ILE A 123 27.36 42.10 -1.60
C ILE A 123 26.16 41.65 -0.75
N LYS A 124 25.47 40.59 -1.17
CA LYS A 124 24.33 40.03 -0.42
C LYS A 124 24.82 39.44 0.91
N SER A 125 24.19 39.84 2.00
CA SER A 125 24.54 39.42 3.36
C SER A 125 23.27 39.20 4.19
N GLY A 126 22.84 37.95 4.30
CA GLY A 126 21.69 37.53 5.10
C GLY A 126 20.44 38.38 4.84
N GLY A 127 20.06 39.20 5.81
CA GLY A 127 18.89 40.10 5.76
C GLY A 127 19.08 41.44 5.03
N GLY A 128 20.11 41.56 4.19
CA GLY A 128 20.41 42.81 3.49
C GLY A 128 21.64 42.72 2.59
N TYR A 129 22.25 43.88 2.36
CA TYR A 129 23.42 44.05 1.49
C TYR A 129 24.50 44.84 2.22
N ARG A 130 25.73 44.34 2.17
CA ARG A 130 26.90 44.98 2.74
C ARG A 130 27.83 45.42 1.62
N CYS A 131 28.40 46.60 1.75
CA CYS A 131 29.45 47.09 0.86
C CYS A 131 30.70 46.19 0.96
N ALA A 132 31.45 46.00 -0.13
CA ALA A 132 32.69 45.20 -0.16
C ALA A 132 33.77 45.72 0.81
N GLY A 133 33.84 47.03 1.02
CA GLY A 133 34.69 47.65 2.06
C GLY A 133 34.18 47.44 3.48
N GLY A 134 32.92 47.01 3.63
CA GLY A 134 32.37 46.52 4.88
C GLY A 134 31.83 47.55 5.87
N SER A 135 32.01 48.83 5.60
CA SER A 135 31.58 49.93 6.48
C SER A 135 30.10 50.30 6.34
N HIS A 136 29.44 49.91 5.25
CA HIS A 136 28.05 50.26 4.98
C HIS A 136 27.19 49.01 4.79
N TYR A 137 25.99 49.06 5.38
CA TYR A 137 24.98 48.00 5.32
C TYR A 137 23.61 48.60 5.02
N VAL A 138 22.85 47.95 4.15
CA VAL A 138 21.47 48.29 3.82
C VAL A 138 20.61 47.05 4.06
N SER A 139 19.60 47.19 4.91
CA SER A 139 18.65 46.11 5.18
C SER A 139 17.65 45.90 4.04
N ASN A 140 17.09 44.70 3.94
CA ASN A 140 15.99 44.41 3.01
C ASN A 140 14.80 45.38 3.22
N ALA A 141 14.48 45.70 4.48
CA ALA A 141 13.43 46.67 4.80
C ALA A 141 13.68 48.07 4.19
N GLN A 142 14.93 48.56 4.22
CA GLN A 142 15.29 49.83 3.57
C GLN A 142 15.23 49.75 2.04
N LEU A 143 15.44 48.55 1.48
CA LEU A 143 15.23 48.25 0.07
C LEU A 143 13.76 47.92 -0.24
N GLY A 144 12.82 48.03 0.70
CA GLY A 144 11.39 47.78 0.50
C GLY A 144 11.07 46.38 -0.03
N ILE A 145 11.74 45.37 0.54
CA ILE A 145 11.63 43.93 0.29
C ILE A 145 11.58 43.19 1.61
#